data_AF-A0A5C3KF80-F1
#
_entry.id   AF-A0A5C3KF80-F1
#
_cell.length_a   1.000
_cell.length_b   1.000
_cell.length_c   1.000
_cell.angle_alpha   90.00
_cell.angle_beta   90.00
_cell.angle_gamma   90.00
#
_symmetry.space_group_name_H-M   'P 1'
#
loop_
_entity.id
_entity.type
_entity.pdbx_description
1 polymer ?
#
loop_
_entity_poly.entity_id
_entity_poly.type
_entity_poly.pdbx_seq_one_letter_code
_entity_poly.pdbx_strand_id
1 'polypeptide(L)'
;MLDRRGFVSLESETVDLAVCRACLSSLRRSAMPQFALANNLFCGELPTEFADLTWIEEMACAVYRNTAHVTRLYNSSSPEQPTVLHGNTCVHKMNIISTARTLPHTPADINGMLSIVFVGPGKFDPKKSGDIFLVRKQKIWNFLLWLRENNRIYSALTLDKQVVDAYPDDGPLPGIQEIVVNNEKSSSGA
;
A
#
# COMPACT_ATOMS: atom_id res chain seq x y z
N MET A 1 15.81 -13.68 -17.34
CA MET A 1 16.44 -14.52 -16.30
C MET A 1 15.34 -15.31 -15.63
N LEU A 2 15.50 -16.63 -15.55
CA LEU A 2 14.57 -17.54 -14.86
C LEU A 2 15.10 -17.77 -13.44
N ASP A 3 14.20 -18.07 -12.50
CA ASP A 3 14.55 -18.28 -11.08
C ASP A 3 15.57 -19.42 -10.94
N ARG A 4 16.53 -19.26 -10.01
CA ARG A 4 17.59 -20.26 -9.75
C ARG A 4 17.04 -21.63 -9.32
N ARG A 5 15.83 -21.67 -8.75
CA ARG A 5 15.12 -22.91 -8.39
C ARG A 5 14.60 -23.69 -9.60
N GLY A 6 14.57 -23.08 -10.78
CA GLY A 6 14.19 -23.75 -12.03
C GLY A 6 15.29 -24.61 -12.64
N PHE A 7 16.50 -24.62 -12.07
CA PHE A 7 17.63 -25.41 -12.56
C PHE A 7 17.68 -26.74 -11.80
N VAL A 8 17.52 -27.86 -12.50
CA VAL A 8 17.34 -29.20 -11.89
C VAL A 8 18.63 -30.02 -11.92
N SER A 9 19.48 -29.81 -12.93
CA SER A 9 20.82 -30.42 -12.99
C SER A 9 21.83 -29.42 -13.51
N LEU A 10 23.01 -29.42 -12.87
CA LEU A 10 24.19 -28.64 -13.24
C LEU A 10 25.35 -29.62 -13.36
N GLU A 11 25.27 -30.56 -14.29
CA GLU A 11 26.45 -31.28 -14.74
C GLU A 11 27.29 -30.34 -15.60
N SER A 12 28.61 -30.53 -15.63
CA SER A 12 29.58 -29.56 -16.16
C SER A 12 29.34 -29.11 -17.61
N GLU A 13 28.49 -29.80 -18.38
CA GLU A 13 28.20 -29.52 -19.79
C GLU A 13 26.71 -29.39 -20.14
N THR A 14 25.77 -29.72 -19.25
CA THR A 14 24.33 -29.68 -19.53
C THR A 14 23.51 -29.11 -18.37
N VAL A 15 22.54 -28.27 -18.72
CA VAL A 15 21.69 -27.58 -17.75
C VAL A 15 20.23 -27.89 -18.05
N ASP A 16 19.60 -28.64 -17.15
CA ASP A 16 18.17 -28.94 -17.24
C ASP A 16 17.36 -27.83 -16.58
N LEU A 17 16.48 -27.24 -17.38
CA LEU A 17 15.65 -26.11 -17.00
C LEU A 17 14.18 -26.55 -16.88
N ALA A 18 13.67 -26.57 -15.65
CA ALA A 18 12.25 -26.74 -15.37
C ALA A 18 11.52 -25.39 -15.56
N VAL A 19 10.75 -25.29 -16.64
CA VAL A 19 9.86 -24.16 -16.92
C VAL A 19 8.40 -24.62 -16.96
N CYS A 20 7.50 -23.77 -16.47
CA CYS A 20 6.07 -24.02 -16.64
C CYS A 20 5.68 -23.94 -18.14
N ARG A 21 4.53 -24.53 -18.50
CA ARG A 21 4.04 -24.57 -19.90
C ARG A 21 3.88 -23.18 -20.52
N ALA A 22 3.47 -22.18 -19.72
CA ALA A 22 3.31 -20.81 -20.20
C ALA A 22 4.66 -20.18 -20.60
N CYS A 23 5.67 -20.30 -19.74
CA CYS A 23 7.03 -19.83 -20.03
C CYS A 23 7.62 -20.57 -21.24
N LEU A 24 7.46 -21.90 -21.31
CA LEU A 24 7.95 -22.68 -22.45
C LEU A 24 7.29 -22.25 -23.77
N SER A 25 5.98 -21.97 -23.76
CA SER A 25 5.25 -21.47 -24.92
C SER A 25 5.80 -20.12 -25.42
N SER A 26 6.09 -19.19 -24.51
CA SER A 26 6.74 -17.92 -24.86
C SER A 26 8.14 -18.12 -25.43
N LEU A 27 8.96 -18.95 -24.78
CA LEU A 27 10.34 -19.24 -25.20
C LEU A 27 10.40 -19.89 -26.58
N ARG A 28 9.48 -20.82 -26.89
CA ARG A 28 9.37 -21.46 -28.22
C ARG A 28 9.03 -20.46 -29.33
N ARG A 29 8.42 -19.33 -28.99
CA ARG A 29 8.13 -18.22 -29.92
C ARG A 29 9.22 -17.16 -29.92
N SER A 30 10.37 -17.43 -29.29
CA SER A 30 11.45 -16.46 -29.07
C SER A 30 10.97 -15.18 -28.36
N ALA A 31 9.96 -15.29 -27.51
CA ALA A 31 9.39 -14.19 -26.75
C ALA A 31 9.76 -14.32 -25.26
N MET A 32 9.97 -13.18 -24.60
CA MET A 32 10.24 -13.15 -23.16
C MET A 32 8.98 -13.57 -22.38
N PRO A 33 9.06 -14.59 -21.50
CA PRO A 33 7.91 -14.97 -20.67
C PRO A 33 7.42 -13.78 -19.86
N GLN A 34 6.09 -13.61 -19.74
CA GLN A 34 5.46 -12.45 -19.08
C GLN A 34 5.94 -12.21 -17.63
N PHE A 35 6.28 -13.27 -16.89
CA PHE A 35 6.72 -13.19 -15.50
C PHE A 35 8.21 -13.53 -15.33
N ALA A 36 9.00 -13.44 -16.40
CA ALA A 36 10.44 -13.61 -16.28
C ALA A 36 11.04 -12.49 -15.41
N LEU A 37 12.06 -12.80 -14.60
CA LEU A 37 12.76 -11.79 -13.80
C LEU A 37 13.37 -10.68 -14.68
N ALA A 38 13.69 -11.00 -15.94
CA ALA A 38 14.17 -10.02 -16.92
C ALA A 38 13.13 -8.97 -17.33
N ASN A 39 11.85 -9.16 -17.01
CA ASN A 39 10.83 -8.12 -17.24
C ASN A 39 10.86 -7.01 -16.18
N ASN A 40 11.80 -7.03 -15.23
CA ASN A 40 11.88 -6.06 -14.13
C ASN A 40 10.58 -5.96 -13.31
N LEU A 41 9.77 -7.02 -13.32
CA LEU A 41 8.52 -7.14 -12.54
C LEU A 41 8.75 -7.79 -11.17
N PHE A 42 9.98 -8.24 -10.89
CA PHE A 42 10.33 -8.83 -9.61
C PHE A 42 10.70 -7.73 -8.62
N CYS A 43 9.88 -7.56 -7.58
CA CYS A 43 10.05 -6.52 -6.57
C CYS A 43 10.94 -6.94 -5.39
N GLY A 44 11.42 -8.19 -5.35
CA GLY A 44 12.21 -8.70 -4.22
C GLY A 44 11.38 -8.99 -2.98
N GLU A 45 12.07 -9.34 -1.89
CA GLU A 45 11.49 -9.48 -0.56
C GLU A 45 11.80 -8.21 0.25
N LEU A 46 10.82 -7.77 1.03
CA LEU A 46 10.99 -6.63 1.91
C LEU A 46 11.62 -7.09 3.25
N PRO A 47 12.53 -6.31 3.85
CA PRO A 47 13.03 -6.59 5.19
C PRO A 47 11.91 -6.81 6.21
N THR A 48 12.14 -7.70 7.18
CA THR A 48 11.15 -8.07 8.20
C THR A 48 10.66 -6.89 9.05
N GLU A 49 11.50 -5.86 9.22
CA GLU A 49 11.14 -4.62 9.92
C GLU A 49 10.02 -3.82 9.24
N PHE A 50 9.77 -4.07 7.95
CA PHE A 50 8.74 -3.40 7.16
C PHE A 50 7.58 -4.34 6.77
N ALA A 51 7.57 -5.59 7.25
CA ALA A 51 6.55 -6.59 6.90
C ALA A 51 5.13 -6.20 7.34
N ASP A 52 5.03 -5.34 8.34
CA ASP A 52 3.81 -4.79 8.93
C ASP A 52 3.60 -3.32 8.56
N LEU A 53 4.15 -2.83 7.44
CA LEU A 53 3.79 -1.51 6.91
C LEU A 53 2.28 -1.44 6.68
N THR A 54 1.68 -0.36 7.15
CA THR A 54 0.29 -0.05 6.85
C THR A 54 0.19 0.53 5.44
N TRP A 55 -0.96 0.39 4.79
CA TRP A 55 -1.15 0.98 3.46
C TRP A 55 -1.08 2.51 3.48
N ILE A 56 -1.35 3.17 4.63
CA ILE A 56 -1.14 4.62 4.76
C ILE A 56 0.35 4.98 4.78
N GLU A 57 1.18 4.21 5.49
CA GLU A 57 2.64 4.38 5.47
C GLU A 57 3.21 4.15 4.06
N GLU A 58 2.69 3.16 3.33
CA GLU A 58 3.02 2.94 1.92
C GLU A 58 2.61 4.13 1.05
N MET A 59 1.39 4.67 1.24
CA MET A 59 0.92 5.86 0.52
C MET A 59 1.79 7.09 0.80
N ALA A 60 2.26 7.26 2.04
CA ALA A 60 3.18 8.34 2.41
C ALA A 60 4.50 8.26 1.64
N CYS A 61 4.93 7.04 1.31
CA CYS A 61 6.20 6.79 0.61
C CYS A 61 6.03 6.65 -0.92
N ALA A 62 4.82 6.56 -1.45
CA ALA A 62 4.60 6.26 -2.87
C ALA A 62 5.07 7.39 -3.81
N VAL A 63 5.98 7.10 -4.74
CA VAL A 63 6.42 8.07 -5.76
C VAL A 63 5.28 8.46 -6.70
N TYR A 64 4.45 7.49 -7.07
CA TYR A 64 3.34 7.67 -8.00
C TYR A 64 2.04 7.38 -7.27
N ARG A 65 1.15 8.37 -7.22
CA ARG A 65 -0.22 8.20 -6.71
C ARG A 65 -1.19 8.54 -7.84
N ASN A 66 -1.96 7.55 -8.26
CA ASN A 66 -2.97 7.68 -9.32
C ASN A 66 -4.33 7.09 -8.90
N THR A 67 -4.54 6.87 -7.61
CA THR A 67 -5.75 6.26 -7.08
C THR A 67 -6.36 7.09 -5.96
N ALA A 68 -7.69 7.18 -5.98
CA ALA A 68 -8.49 7.64 -4.86
C ALA A 68 -9.13 6.43 -4.17
N HIS A 69 -9.14 6.45 -2.83
CA HIS A 69 -9.61 5.34 -1.99
C HIS A 69 -10.85 5.78 -1.23
N VAL A 70 -11.94 5.04 -1.41
CA VAL A 70 -13.19 5.25 -0.68
C VAL A 70 -13.40 4.09 0.27
N THR A 71 -13.24 4.33 1.57
CA THR A 71 -13.41 3.32 2.61
C THR A 71 -14.76 3.50 3.27
N ARG A 72 -15.64 2.51 3.12
CA ARG A 72 -16.92 2.49 3.83
C ARG A 72 -16.78 1.67 5.09
N LEU A 73 -17.01 2.30 6.24
CA LEU A 73 -16.93 1.67 7.56
C LEU A 73 -18.30 1.63 8.21
N TYR A 74 -18.64 0.48 8.76
CA TYR A 74 -19.86 0.25 9.50
C TYR A 74 -19.52 0.06 10.97
N ASN A 75 -20.23 0.79 11.82
CA ASN A 75 -20.22 0.56 13.25
C ASN A 75 -21.57 0.00 13.68
N SER A 76 -21.55 -1.18 14.29
CA SER A 76 -22.76 -1.81 14.82
C SER A 76 -23.00 -1.35 16.26
N SER A 77 -24.24 -1.03 16.58
CA SER A 77 -24.67 -0.80 17.98
C SER A 77 -24.97 -2.12 18.70
N SER A 78 -24.85 -3.27 18.03
CA SER A 78 -25.18 -4.57 18.63
C SER A 78 -24.22 -4.87 19.78
N PRO A 79 -24.74 -5.23 20.98
CA PRO A 79 -23.91 -5.66 22.11
C PRO A 79 -23.04 -6.88 21.80
N GLU A 80 -23.39 -7.65 20.76
CA GLU A 80 -22.66 -8.83 20.30
C GLU A 80 -21.45 -8.46 19.41
N GLN A 81 -21.41 -7.23 18.88
CA GLN A 81 -20.31 -6.72 18.04
C GLN A 81 -19.87 -5.31 18.49
N PRO A 82 -19.48 -5.12 19.77
CA PRO A 82 -19.31 -3.79 20.36
C PRO A 82 -18.07 -3.02 19.88
N THR A 83 -17.15 -3.67 19.16
CA THR A 83 -15.83 -3.11 18.81
C THR A 83 -15.44 -3.27 17.34
N VAL A 84 -16.25 -3.92 16.50
CA VAL A 84 -15.83 -4.29 15.15
C VAL A 84 -16.34 -3.28 14.14
N LEU A 85 -15.49 -2.28 13.85
CA LEU A 85 -15.59 -1.58 12.59
C LEU A 85 -15.30 -2.60 11.48
N HIS A 86 -16.29 -2.85 10.63
CA HIS A 86 -16.11 -3.66 9.44
C HIS A 86 -16.44 -2.81 8.22
N GLY A 87 -15.87 -3.16 7.07
CA GLY A 87 -15.99 -2.29 5.92
C GLY A 87 -15.28 -2.82 4.69
N ASN A 88 -15.31 -2.00 3.65
CA ASN A 88 -14.64 -2.26 2.40
C ASN A 88 -14.02 -0.97 1.85
N THR A 89 -12.90 -1.11 1.14
CA THR A 89 -12.25 -0.01 0.43
C THR A 89 -12.40 -0.23 -1.07
N CYS A 90 -12.96 0.75 -1.76
CA CYS A 90 -13.01 0.80 -3.22
C CYS A 90 -11.92 1.75 -3.73
N VAL A 91 -11.19 1.34 -4.77
CA VAL A 91 -10.07 2.09 -5.32
C VAL A 91 -10.39 2.53 -6.75
N HIS A 92 -10.34 3.83 -7.00
CA HIS A 92 -10.66 4.43 -8.30
C HIS A 92 -9.42 5.06 -8.91
N LYS A 93 -9.14 4.76 -10.18
CA LYS A 93 -8.07 5.41 -10.92
C LYS A 93 -8.43 6.87 -11.18
N MET A 94 -7.49 7.77 -10.94
CA MET A 94 -7.59 9.18 -11.27
C MET A 94 -6.84 9.47 -12.56
N ASN A 95 -7.33 10.43 -13.35
CA ASN A 95 -6.66 10.93 -14.56
C ASN A 95 -5.52 11.92 -14.25
N ILE A 96 -5.04 11.96 -13.00
CA ILE A 96 -3.93 12.80 -12.55
C ILE A 96 -2.86 11.86 -12.01
N ILE A 97 -1.65 11.98 -12.54
CA ILE A 97 -0.46 11.33 -11.99
C ILE A 97 0.23 12.37 -11.11
N SER A 98 0.08 12.23 -9.79
CA SER A 98 0.92 12.98 -8.85
C SER A 98 2.24 12.25 -8.70
N THR A 99 3.30 12.77 -9.32
CA THR A 99 4.67 12.27 -9.16
C THR A 99 5.40 13.08 -8.10
N ALA A 100 5.80 12.41 -7.03
CA ALA A 100 6.57 13.02 -5.95
C ALA A 100 7.98 13.39 -6.44
N ARG A 101 8.42 14.62 -6.16
CA ARG A 101 9.85 14.99 -6.18
C ARG A 101 10.46 15.02 -4.78
N THR A 102 9.60 15.19 -3.78
CA THR A 102 9.91 15.21 -2.36
C THR A 102 9.02 14.21 -1.64
N LEU A 103 9.58 13.45 -0.70
CA LEU A 103 8.90 12.47 0.14
C LEU A 103 9.29 12.66 1.61
N PRO A 104 8.47 12.21 2.58
CA PRO A 104 7.14 11.64 2.40
C PRO A 104 6.13 12.67 1.88
N HIS A 105 4.96 12.20 1.42
CA HIS A 105 3.80 13.07 1.21
C HIS A 105 3.33 13.66 2.54
N THR A 106 2.70 14.82 2.52
CA THR A 106 2.11 15.38 3.75
C THR A 106 0.86 14.62 4.17
N PRO A 107 0.43 14.67 5.45
CA PRO A 107 -0.86 14.11 5.84
C PRO A 107 -2.03 14.67 5.02
N ALA A 108 -1.98 15.96 4.67
CA ALA A 108 -2.98 16.61 3.82
C ALA A 108 -3.02 16.01 2.41
N ASP A 109 -1.85 15.75 1.81
CA ASP A 109 -1.75 15.10 0.50
C ASP A 109 -2.33 13.69 0.49
N ILE A 110 -2.18 12.95 1.59
CA ILE A 110 -2.78 11.62 1.75
C ILE A 110 -4.29 11.76 1.93
N ASN A 111 -4.76 12.62 2.83
CA ASN A 111 -6.17 12.87 3.07
C ASN A 111 -6.92 13.27 1.78
N GLY A 112 -6.27 14.03 0.87
CA GLY A 112 -6.84 14.39 -0.43
C GLY A 112 -7.10 13.21 -1.37
N MET A 113 -6.52 12.03 -1.10
CA MET A 113 -6.74 10.79 -1.85
C MET A 113 -7.71 9.84 -1.16
N LEU A 114 -8.16 10.17 0.04
CA LEU A 114 -8.98 9.32 0.87
C LEU A 114 -10.39 9.90 1.04
N SER A 115 -11.36 9.02 1.13
CA SER A 115 -12.71 9.38 1.56
C SER A 115 -13.25 8.28 2.46
N ILE A 116 -13.72 8.65 3.65
CA ILE A 116 -14.26 7.69 4.60
C ILE A 116 -15.77 7.89 4.68
N VAL A 117 -16.54 6.87 4.35
CA VAL A 117 -17.99 6.87 4.57
C VAL A 117 -18.27 6.08 5.84
N PHE A 118 -18.58 6.78 6.92
CA PHE A 118 -18.89 6.16 8.20
C PHE A 118 -20.40 5.95 8.36
N VAL A 119 -20.81 4.72 8.62
CA VAL A 119 -22.21 4.31 8.80
C VAL A 119 -22.39 3.71 10.18
N GLY A 120 -22.95 4.48 11.12
CA GLY A 120 -23.16 3.99 12.47
C GLY A 120 -23.55 5.09 13.45
N PRO A 121 -23.77 4.73 14.74
CA PRO A 121 -24.10 5.71 15.75
C PRO A 121 -22.89 6.60 16.09
N GLY A 122 -23.14 7.90 16.24
CA GLY A 122 -22.15 8.87 16.70
C GLY A 122 -21.13 9.26 15.63
N LYS A 123 -20.03 9.87 16.08
CA LYS A 123 -18.92 10.30 15.22
C LYS A 123 -17.88 9.18 15.08
N PHE A 124 -17.24 9.12 13.92
CA PHE A 124 -16.09 8.25 13.70
C PHE A 124 -14.95 8.58 14.68
N ASP A 125 -14.46 7.55 15.37
CA ASP A 125 -13.27 7.61 16.21
C ASP A 125 -12.14 6.81 15.53
N PRO A 126 -11.12 7.49 14.95
CA PRO A 126 -10.00 6.83 14.29
C PRO A 126 -9.20 5.91 15.21
N LYS A 127 -9.25 6.10 16.52
CA LYS A 127 -8.58 5.18 17.46
C LYS A 127 -9.20 3.78 17.45
N LYS A 128 -10.43 3.66 16.95
CA LYS A 128 -11.16 2.39 16.86
C LYS A 128 -10.96 1.66 15.53
N SER A 129 -10.30 2.28 14.55
CA SER A 129 -10.06 1.65 13.24
C SER A 129 -8.84 0.72 13.20
N GLY A 130 -8.24 0.41 14.36
CA GLY A 130 -7.07 -0.45 14.43
C GLY A 130 -5.91 0.10 13.60
N ASP A 131 -5.32 -0.77 12.80
CA ASP A 131 -4.18 -0.48 11.91
C ASP A 131 -4.59 0.15 10.57
N ILE A 132 -5.90 0.22 10.25
CA ILE A 132 -6.37 0.67 8.93
C ILE A 132 -5.89 2.09 8.62
N PHE A 133 -5.90 3.02 9.56
CA PHE A 133 -5.40 4.39 9.33
C PHE A 133 -4.19 4.73 10.18
N LEU A 134 -3.52 3.70 10.71
CA LEU A 134 -2.37 3.87 11.58
C LEU A 134 -1.16 4.33 10.77
N VAL A 135 -0.38 5.22 11.36
CA VAL A 135 0.89 5.70 10.83
C VAL A 135 1.92 5.77 11.95
N ARG A 136 3.15 5.38 11.63
CA ARG A 136 4.30 5.49 12.54
C ARG A 136 5.40 6.30 11.88
N LYS A 137 5.66 7.51 12.40
CA LYS A 137 6.67 8.45 11.87
C LYS A 137 8.02 7.79 11.60
N GLN A 138 8.54 7.07 12.60
CA GLN A 138 9.87 6.46 12.48
C GLN A 138 9.89 5.38 11.39
N LYS A 139 8.78 4.65 11.21
CA LYS A 139 8.68 3.60 10.20
C LYS A 139 8.65 4.17 8.78
N ILE A 140 7.89 5.25 8.57
CA ILE A 140 7.88 6.01 7.30
C ILE A 140 9.30 6.47 6.97
N TRP A 141 9.98 7.09 7.94
CA TRP A 141 11.33 7.62 7.72
C TRP A 141 12.35 6.52 7.39
N ASN A 142 12.38 5.44 8.17
CA ASN A 142 13.28 4.32 7.94
C ASN A 142 13.02 3.64 6.59
N PHE A 143 11.74 3.49 6.22
CA PHE A 143 11.38 2.89 4.94
C PHE A 143 11.84 3.74 3.76
N LEU A 144 11.71 5.07 3.84
CA LEU A 144 12.22 5.98 2.80
C LEU A 144 13.73 5.94 2.65
N LEU A 145 14.46 5.86 3.77
CA LEU A 145 15.92 5.70 3.74
C LEU A 145 16.32 4.37 3.09
N TRP A 146 15.64 3.28 3.46
CA TRP A 146 15.87 1.98 2.85
C TRP A 146 15.56 1.98 1.35
N LEU A 147 14.44 2.59 0.94
CA LEU A 147 14.05 2.72 -0.45
C LEU A 147 15.06 3.53 -1.26
N ARG A 148 15.60 4.61 -0.70
CA ARG A 148 16.63 5.43 -1.36
C ARG A 148 17.88 4.61 -1.70
N GLU A 149 18.30 3.74 -0.78
CA GLU A 149 19.48 2.88 -0.95
C GLU A 149 19.21 1.71 -1.91
N ASN A 150 18.00 1.13 -1.87
CA ASN A 150 17.70 -0.14 -2.54
C ASN A 150 16.88 0.00 -3.84
N ASN A 151 16.32 1.18 -4.12
CA ASN A 151 15.46 1.39 -5.28
C ASN A 151 15.87 2.65 -6.06
N ARG A 152 16.33 2.43 -7.30
CA ARG A 152 16.77 3.50 -8.22
C ARG A 152 15.75 4.63 -8.41
N ILE A 153 14.44 4.34 -8.31
CA ILE A 153 13.39 5.36 -8.47
C ILE A 153 13.46 6.38 -7.32
N TYR A 154 13.86 5.95 -6.14
CA TYR A 154 13.95 6.77 -4.92
C TYR A 154 15.31 7.44 -4.74
N SER A 155 16.35 6.95 -5.41
CA SER A 155 17.73 7.45 -5.27
C SER A 155 17.86 8.96 -5.50
N ALA A 156 17.08 9.52 -6.43
CA ALA A 156 17.11 10.94 -6.80
C ALA A 156 16.04 11.79 -6.08
N LEU A 157 15.21 11.20 -5.22
CA LEU A 157 14.13 11.92 -4.53
C LEU A 157 14.66 12.67 -3.31
N THR A 158 14.11 13.86 -3.08
CA THR A 158 14.38 14.64 -1.87
C THR A 158 13.60 14.03 -0.71
N LEU A 159 14.26 13.80 0.42
CA LEU A 159 13.59 13.36 1.65
C LEU A 159 13.51 14.54 2.61
N ASP A 160 12.29 14.99 2.91
CA ASP A 160 12.03 16.14 3.76
C ASP A 160 11.66 15.70 5.16
N LYS A 161 12.52 16.06 6.11
CA LYS A 161 12.32 15.71 7.52
C LYS A 161 11.19 16.52 8.16
N GLN A 162 10.98 17.76 7.72
CA GLN A 162 9.90 18.59 8.27
C GLN A 162 8.53 17.99 7.94
N VAL A 163 8.39 17.38 6.77
CA VAL A 163 7.15 16.69 6.38
C VAL A 163 6.93 15.44 7.22
N VAL A 164 7.98 14.66 7.52
CA VAL A 164 7.82 13.47 8.37
C VAL A 164 7.46 13.83 9.81
N ASP A 165 7.94 14.98 10.30
CA ASP A 165 7.65 15.46 11.66
C ASP A 165 6.16 15.83 11.86
N ALA A 166 5.40 16.01 10.78
CA ALA A 166 3.95 16.21 10.83
C ALA A 166 3.15 14.93 11.17
N TYR A 167 3.78 13.75 11.10
CA TYR A 167 3.15 12.47 11.48
C TYR A 167 3.28 12.23 13.00
N PRO A 168 2.37 11.48 13.63
CA PRO A 168 2.53 11.03 15.00
C PRO A 168 3.60 9.94 15.10
N ASP A 169 4.18 9.75 16.29
CA ASP A 169 5.14 8.67 16.53
C ASP A 169 4.49 7.30 16.32
N ASP A 170 3.27 7.13 16.82
CA ASP A 170 2.38 6.00 16.60
C ASP A 170 0.93 6.49 16.79
N GLY A 171 0.10 6.45 15.76
CA GLY A 171 -1.29 6.88 15.86
C GLY A 171 -2.02 6.99 14.53
N PRO A 172 -3.29 7.43 14.54
CA PRO A 172 -4.06 7.62 13.32
C PRO A 172 -3.51 8.76 12.46
N LEU A 173 -3.71 8.67 11.14
CA LEU A 173 -3.36 9.71 10.18
C LEU A 173 -3.93 11.09 10.63
N PRO A 174 -3.09 12.13 10.76
CA PRO A 174 -3.58 13.46 11.12
C PRO A 174 -4.61 13.99 10.12
N GLY A 175 -5.69 14.60 10.60
CA GLY A 175 -6.78 15.13 9.78
C GLY A 175 -7.78 14.09 9.25
N ILE A 176 -7.61 12.80 9.55
CA ILE A 176 -8.47 11.73 9.03
C ILE A 176 -9.95 11.87 9.41
N GLN A 177 -10.26 12.53 10.53
CA GLN A 177 -11.63 12.80 10.97
C GLN A 177 -12.35 13.83 10.07
N GLU A 178 -11.60 14.71 9.41
CA GLU A 178 -12.13 15.83 8.62
C GLU A 178 -12.64 15.37 7.26
N ILE A 179 -12.16 14.22 6.77
CA ILE A 179 -12.56 13.62 5.49
C ILE A 179 -13.66 12.56 5.62
N VAL A 180 -14.27 12.46 6.81
CA VAL A 180 -15.35 11.51 7.09
C VAL A 180 -16.69 12.10 6.68
N VAL A 181 -17.40 11.38 5.81
CA VAL A 181 -18.81 11.60 5.50
C VAL A 181 -19.62 10.67 6.40
N ASN A 182 -20.36 11.26 7.35
CA ASN A 182 -21.28 10.50 8.20
C ASN A 182 -22.56 10.23 7.42
N ASN A 183 -22.94 8.96 7.34
CA ASN A 183 -24.22 8.53 6.79
C ASN A 183 -25.01 7.88 7.92
N GLU A 184 -26.02 8.59 8.42
CA GLU A 184 -26.95 8.01 9.38
C GLU A 184 -27.64 6.83 8.70
N LYS A 185 -27.76 5.69 9.38
CA LYS A 185 -28.61 4.61 8.88
C LYS A 185 -30.01 5.19 8.78
N SER A 186 -30.46 5.50 7.57
CA SER A 186 -31.87 5.71 7.29
C SER A 186 -32.59 4.46 7.80
N SER A 187 -33.38 4.62 8.86
CA SER A 187 -34.27 3.60 9.37
C SER A 187 -35.31 3.29 8.29
N SER A 188 -34.93 2.46 7.32
CA SER A 188 -35.89 1.80 6.46
C SER A 188 -36.58 0.75 7.33
N GLY A 189 -37.77 1.12 7.81
CA GLY A 189 -38.67 0.19 8.48
C GLY A 189 -39.09 -0.91 7.52
N ALA A 190 -38.97 -2.16 7.98
CA ALA A 190 -39.91 -3.26 7.81
C ALA A 190 -39.38 -4.42 8.67
#